data_AF-A0ABD5SKF6-F1
#
_entry.id   AF-A0ABD5SKF6-F1
#
_cell.length_a   1.000
_cell.length_b   1.000
_cell.length_c   1.000
_cell.angle_alpha   90.00
_cell.angle_beta   90.00
_cell.angle_gamma   90.00
#
_symmetry.space_group_name_H-M   'P 1'
#
loop_
_entity.id
_entity.type
_entity.pdbx_description
1 polymer ?
#
loop_
_entity_poly.entity_id
_entity_poly.type
_entity_poly.pdbx_seq_one_letter_code
_entity_poly.pdbx_strand_id
1 'polypeptide(L)'
;MNDDSSEDGSEEFGPARYPDTDVDEADTGDVLNSVIDRNHAKLEFQTLDKLPNRDGSIEVVNEDGVPVGLLLIQVKKLNDSDLDPPKFQCPRKYFEYSRVISSPFLLIGVDTVNEVAYWKHFSPEWVDALDLGSKQSKVVHFPEENILDGSSTQYVSDWKEISEDNKRRIRNYDEFERLKEIATPALGESRPEFETIHRFLDEYNGYIDGKFSIIRERLYPGLWKFGFANLDYSDDSVKYGLYPIKQTENDVQIKDLEFPEKGSLFEKYDLSLVSRREHDNFVYNLEENALRHIESVTEDIISKHVLRHTNSEFICREIVFAFVDELYRMLDLDERESYTLEELEYSFDTYLHVWIDTALDWVDEDIDIAGSLIRNQFPSDLLMRISLEDRPRIHEEVESRLDSDESLGFKYRYRAYDMSERVFEEALDALRRRGVETVERPYPIEDLDMDDHDYIWSEYSSEAFEDYVKAYMRNLVEAYRKVSAASFPDMEGVFDDFQGVTDIVVELDAEGRPEEVGPVYYQYWLRDMSGGESEDVSLHFCRKDPDDGFVIDFNDQSSFVNFEGEKYEKMIFRESSLSELLREPPVMSEVYSRIMSDLDEEYFDDV
;
A
#
# COMPACT_ATOMS: atom_id res chain seq x y z
N MET A 1 0.02 -69.62 39.56
CA MET A 1 -1.22 -70.10 38.91
C MET A 1 -2.14 -68.91 38.86
N ASN A 2 -2.33 -68.18 37.77
CA ASN A 2 -1.93 -68.27 36.35
C ASN A 2 -1.45 -66.85 35.98
N ASP A 3 -0.25 -66.68 35.44
CA ASP A 3 0.12 -66.75 34.02
C ASP A 3 -0.64 -65.71 33.17
N ASP A 4 0.13 -64.68 32.82
CA ASP A 4 -0.21 -63.45 32.13
C ASP A 4 0.42 -63.57 30.73
N SER A 5 -0.40 -63.51 29.68
CA SER A 5 0.01 -63.56 28.27
C SER A 5 -0.73 -62.41 27.59
N SER A 6 -0.08 -61.30 27.23
CA SER A 6 0.80 -61.11 26.07
C SER A 6 0.08 -61.35 24.74
N GLU A 7 -0.50 -60.30 24.18
CA GLU A 7 -0.59 -60.16 22.72
C GLU A 7 0.11 -58.85 22.32
N ASP A 8 0.94 -59.03 21.31
CA ASP A 8 2.07 -58.24 20.86
C ASP A 8 1.59 -57.33 19.71
N GLY A 9 1.71 -56.01 19.88
CA GLY A 9 1.46 -55.02 18.84
C GLY A 9 2.79 -54.41 18.43
N SER A 10 3.49 -55.08 17.51
CA SER A 10 4.77 -54.62 16.98
C SER A 10 4.60 -53.30 16.22
N GLU A 11 5.04 -52.19 16.81
CA GLU A 11 5.34 -50.95 16.07
C GLU A 11 6.53 -51.22 15.13
N GLU A 12 6.28 -51.12 13.82
CA GLU A 12 7.31 -51.19 12.79
C GLU A 12 8.26 -49.99 12.91
N PHE A 13 9.52 -50.22 13.27
CA PHE A 13 10.63 -49.27 13.13
C PHE A 13 11.05 -49.15 11.65
N GLY A 14 10.18 -48.57 10.82
CA GLY A 14 10.46 -48.27 9.42
C GLY A 14 10.24 -46.78 9.10
N PRO A 15 10.87 -46.24 8.03
CA PRO A 15 10.55 -44.90 7.54
C PRO A 15 9.06 -44.76 7.22
N ALA A 16 8.52 -43.55 7.41
CA ALA A 16 7.13 -43.26 7.12
C ALA A 16 6.78 -43.65 5.67
N ARG A 17 5.61 -44.26 5.48
CA ARG A 17 5.10 -44.56 4.13
C ARG A 17 4.68 -43.25 3.46
N TYR A 18 4.89 -43.14 2.17
CA TYR A 18 4.29 -42.07 1.37
C TYR A 18 2.76 -42.07 1.54
N PRO A 19 2.10 -40.89 1.55
CA PRO A 19 0.65 -40.81 1.63
C PRO A 19 -0.02 -41.61 0.50
N ASP A 20 -1.19 -42.18 0.76
CA ASP A 20 -1.95 -42.91 -0.27
C ASP A 20 -2.40 -42.00 -1.45
N THR A 21 -2.28 -40.67 -1.30
CA THR A 21 -2.60 -39.65 -2.32
C THR A 21 -1.41 -39.24 -3.21
N ASP A 22 -0.19 -39.71 -2.92
CA ASP A 22 1.05 -39.29 -3.59
C ASP A 22 1.02 -39.53 -5.11
N VAL A 23 0.55 -40.71 -5.55
CA VAL A 23 0.42 -41.03 -6.98
C VAL A 23 -0.65 -40.17 -7.66
N ASP A 24 -1.75 -39.92 -6.96
CA ASP A 24 -2.86 -39.12 -7.49
C ASP A 24 -2.49 -37.63 -7.63
N GLU A 25 -1.67 -37.10 -6.73
CA GLU A 25 -1.13 -35.74 -6.80
C GLU A 25 -0.06 -35.60 -7.90
N ALA A 26 0.81 -36.59 -8.07
CA ALA A 26 1.79 -36.62 -9.16
C ALA A 26 1.11 -36.66 -10.54
N ASP A 27 0.15 -37.57 -10.75
CA ASP A 27 -0.59 -37.68 -12.01
C ASP A 27 -1.37 -36.37 -12.31
N THR A 28 -1.90 -35.72 -11.27
CA THR A 28 -2.60 -34.44 -11.37
C THR A 28 -1.64 -33.31 -11.82
N GLY A 29 -0.44 -33.26 -11.24
CA GLY A 29 0.59 -32.29 -11.59
C GLY A 29 1.11 -32.47 -13.01
N ASP A 30 1.30 -33.70 -13.46
CA ASP A 30 1.76 -34.03 -14.82
C ASP A 30 0.75 -33.56 -15.88
N VAL A 31 -0.54 -33.84 -15.68
CA VAL A 31 -1.59 -33.40 -16.61
C VAL A 31 -1.64 -31.87 -16.65
N LEU A 32 -1.67 -31.20 -15.50
CA LEU A 32 -1.75 -29.74 -15.45
C LEU A 32 -0.55 -29.06 -16.14
N ASN A 33 0.65 -29.61 -15.95
CA ASN A 33 1.87 -29.15 -16.61
C ASN A 33 1.86 -29.33 -18.13
N SER A 34 1.10 -30.31 -18.64
CA SER A 34 1.01 -30.61 -20.07
C SER A 34 0.03 -29.71 -20.81
N VAL A 35 -0.99 -29.19 -20.12
CA VAL A 35 -2.07 -28.39 -20.72
C VAL A 35 -1.85 -26.87 -20.63
N ILE A 36 -0.93 -26.41 -19.76
CA ILE A 36 -0.59 -24.99 -19.60
C ILE A 36 0.54 -24.56 -20.56
N ASP A 37 0.35 -23.42 -21.22
CA ASP A 37 1.33 -22.78 -22.11
C ASP A 37 2.38 -22.04 -21.29
N ARG A 38 3.53 -22.71 -21.12
CA ARG A 38 4.67 -22.21 -20.35
C ARG A 38 5.29 -20.93 -20.88
N ASN A 39 4.97 -20.49 -22.09
CA ASN A 39 5.47 -19.21 -22.60
C ASN A 39 4.71 -18.02 -22.01
N HIS A 40 3.46 -18.22 -21.59
CA HIS A 40 2.56 -17.15 -21.17
C HIS A 40 1.99 -17.33 -19.75
N ALA A 41 2.12 -18.52 -19.16
CA ALA A 41 1.76 -18.79 -17.77
C ALA A 41 2.82 -19.69 -17.11
N LYS A 42 3.36 -19.24 -15.97
CA LYS A 42 4.30 -20.01 -15.14
C LYS A 42 3.50 -20.64 -14.00
N LEU A 43 3.34 -21.96 -14.06
CA LEU A 43 2.70 -22.73 -13.01
C LEU A 43 3.72 -23.05 -11.93
N GLU A 44 3.38 -22.71 -10.70
CA GLU A 44 4.05 -23.19 -9.50
C GLU A 44 3.07 -24.11 -8.76
N PHE A 45 3.38 -25.39 -8.72
CA PHE A 45 2.52 -26.41 -8.12
C PHE A 45 3.38 -27.28 -7.21
N GLN A 46 3.09 -27.24 -5.91
CA GLN A 46 3.85 -27.97 -4.91
C GLN A 46 3.12 -29.27 -4.60
N THR A 47 3.73 -30.40 -4.95
CA THR A 47 3.29 -31.73 -4.50
C THR A 47 3.93 -32.03 -3.15
N LEU A 48 3.14 -32.51 -2.18
CA LEU A 48 3.56 -32.94 -0.83
C LEU A 48 3.71 -31.87 0.27
N ASP A 49 3.62 -30.57 -0.06
CA ASP A 49 3.65 -29.50 0.95
C ASP A 49 2.25 -28.91 1.22
N LYS A 50 1.94 -28.60 2.49
CA LYS A 50 0.57 -28.28 2.94
C LYS A 50 0.36 -26.78 3.12
N LEU A 51 0.29 -26.06 2.02
CA LEU A 51 -0.19 -24.67 2.05
C LEU A 51 -1.67 -24.63 2.50
N PRO A 52 -2.06 -23.75 3.45
CA PRO A 52 -3.43 -23.67 3.91
C PRO A 52 -4.39 -23.26 2.78
N ASN A 53 -5.26 -24.19 2.36
CA ASN A 53 -6.39 -23.93 1.46
C ASN A 53 -6.04 -23.46 0.03
N ARG A 54 -4.82 -23.76 -0.42
CA ARG A 54 -4.36 -23.66 -1.82
C ARG A 54 -3.28 -24.73 -2.08
N ASP A 55 -2.96 -24.98 -3.34
CA ASP A 55 -1.89 -25.93 -3.74
C ASP A 55 -0.77 -25.27 -4.57
N GLY A 56 -0.88 -23.97 -4.88
CA GLY A 56 0.15 -23.27 -5.65
C GLY A 56 -0.31 -21.94 -6.24
N SER A 57 0.39 -21.49 -7.27
CA SER A 57 0.12 -20.24 -7.98
C SER A 57 0.33 -20.35 -9.49
N ILE A 58 -0.24 -19.40 -10.23
CA ILE A 58 0.02 -19.20 -11.66
C ILE A 58 0.41 -17.73 -11.87
N GLU A 59 1.62 -17.51 -12.37
CA GLU A 59 2.08 -16.20 -12.80
C GLU A 59 1.86 -16.03 -14.30
N VAL A 60 1.03 -15.05 -14.68
CA VAL A 60 0.77 -14.70 -16.08
C VAL A 60 1.84 -13.71 -16.52
N VAL A 61 2.49 -13.98 -17.66
CA VAL A 61 3.57 -13.14 -18.20
C VAL A 61 3.21 -12.55 -19.56
N ASN A 62 3.80 -11.41 -19.91
CA ASN A 62 3.67 -10.82 -21.24
C ASN A 62 4.61 -11.48 -22.27
N GLU A 63 4.61 -10.97 -23.52
CA GLU A 63 5.45 -11.50 -24.61
C GLU A 63 6.96 -11.43 -24.32
N ASP A 64 7.38 -10.51 -23.45
CA ASP A 64 8.78 -10.33 -23.02
C ASP A 64 9.12 -11.20 -21.79
N GLY A 65 8.18 -11.98 -21.28
CA GLY A 65 8.34 -12.81 -20.08
C GLY A 65 8.23 -12.04 -18.76
N VAL A 66 7.76 -10.80 -18.78
CA VAL A 66 7.57 -9.96 -17.58
C VAL A 66 6.25 -10.33 -16.87
N PRO A 67 6.25 -10.51 -15.54
CA PRO A 67 5.04 -10.80 -14.77
C PRO A 67 4.00 -9.69 -14.90
N VAL A 68 2.77 -10.05 -15.29
CA VAL A 68 1.64 -9.12 -15.41
C VAL A 68 0.46 -9.47 -14.51
N GLY A 69 0.45 -10.65 -13.88
CA GLY A 69 -0.60 -11.07 -12.97
C GLY A 69 -0.21 -12.31 -12.17
N LEU A 70 -0.73 -12.44 -10.95
CA LEU A 70 -0.53 -13.60 -10.09
C LEU A 70 -1.89 -14.12 -9.64
N LEU A 71 -2.13 -15.41 -9.85
CA LEU A 71 -3.35 -16.13 -9.48
C LEU A 71 -3.01 -17.21 -8.45
N LEU A 72 -3.74 -17.28 -7.35
CA LEU A 72 -3.65 -18.40 -6.42
C LEU A 72 -4.53 -19.54 -6.91
N ILE A 73 -4.06 -20.79 -6.77
CA ILE A 73 -4.78 -21.96 -7.25
C ILE A 73 -4.97 -23.03 -6.17
N GLN A 74 -6.11 -23.70 -6.22
CA GLN A 74 -6.36 -24.95 -5.51
C GLN A 74 -6.68 -26.02 -6.55
N VAL A 75 -5.91 -27.08 -6.58
CA VAL A 75 -5.99 -28.16 -7.57
C VAL A 75 -6.64 -29.39 -6.94
N LYS A 76 -7.60 -29.99 -7.65
CA LYS A 76 -8.30 -31.19 -7.18
C LYS A 76 -8.48 -32.16 -8.34
N LYS A 77 -8.06 -33.41 -8.14
CA LYS A 77 -8.43 -34.52 -9.00
C LYS A 77 -9.95 -34.71 -8.98
N LEU A 78 -10.57 -34.81 -10.15
CA LEU A 78 -11.99 -35.11 -10.29
C LEU A 78 -12.21 -36.63 -10.27
N ASN A 79 -13.30 -37.08 -9.65
CA ASN A 79 -13.68 -38.49 -9.70
C ASN A 79 -14.35 -38.81 -11.05
N ASP A 80 -14.26 -40.06 -11.50
CA ASP A 80 -14.92 -40.54 -12.73
C ASP A 80 -16.42 -40.19 -12.80
N SER A 81 -17.13 -40.21 -11.66
CA SER A 81 -18.57 -39.88 -11.58
C SER A 81 -18.87 -38.38 -11.69
N ASP A 82 -17.85 -37.54 -11.65
CA ASP A 82 -17.93 -36.09 -11.62
C ASP A 82 -17.33 -35.45 -12.88
N LEU A 83 -17.04 -36.24 -13.93
CA LEU A 83 -16.46 -35.76 -15.20
C LEU A 83 -17.52 -35.26 -16.21
N ASP A 84 -18.78 -35.70 -16.10
CA ASP A 84 -19.87 -35.32 -17.03
C ASP A 84 -21.20 -35.09 -16.28
N PRO A 85 -21.56 -33.83 -15.96
CA PRO A 85 -20.78 -32.59 -16.16
C PRO A 85 -19.65 -32.43 -15.12
N PRO A 86 -18.54 -31.75 -15.46
CA PRO A 86 -17.39 -31.57 -14.58
C PRO A 86 -17.77 -30.79 -13.32
N LYS A 87 -17.55 -31.38 -12.14
CA LYS A 87 -17.93 -30.77 -10.85
C LYS A 87 -17.06 -31.23 -9.68
N PHE A 88 -17.05 -30.44 -8.61
CA PHE A 88 -16.36 -30.76 -7.38
C PHE A 88 -17.17 -30.37 -6.13
N GLN A 89 -17.21 -31.26 -5.12
CA GLN A 89 -17.81 -30.92 -3.82
C GLN A 89 -16.82 -30.07 -3.02
N CYS A 90 -16.89 -28.76 -3.20
CA CYS A 90 -15.95 -27.81 -2.62
C CYS A 90 -16.22 -27.57 -1.12
N PRO A 91 -15.24 -27.81 -0.23
CA PRO A 91 -15.30 -27.42 1.18
C PRO A 91 -15.54 -25.92 1.37
N ARG A 92 -16.25 -25.55 2.43
CA ARG A 92 -16.54 -24.16 2.78
C ARG A 92 -15.28 -23.32 2.96
N LYS A 93 -14.24 -23.91 3.55
CA LYS A 93 -12.96 -23.25 3.80
C LYS A 93 -12.31 -22.64 2.56
N TYR A 94 -12.54 -23.18 1.36
CA TYR A 94 -12.02 -22.59 0.11
C TYR A 94 -12.77 -21.31 -0.29
N PHE A 95 -14.08 -21.25 -0.05
CA PHE A 95 -14.84 -20.02 -0.25
C PHE A 95 -14.46 -18.94 0.76
N GLU A 96 -14.31 -19.31 2.03
CA GLU A 96 -13.86 -18.39 3.07
C GLU A 96 -12.43 -17.90 2.80
N TYR A 97 -11.54 -18.79 2.35
CA TYR A 97 -10.19 -18.43 1.91
C TYR A 97 -10.22 -17.43 0.76
N SER A 98 -11.04 -17.65 -0.29
CA SER A 98 -11.19 -16.70 -1.39
C SER A 98 -11.76 -15.33 -1.00
N ARG A 99 -12.43 -15.22 0.16
CA ARG A 99 -12.96 -13.95 0.68
C ARG A 99 -11.91 -13.11 1.40
N VAL A 100 -10.86 -13.74 1.92
CA VAL A 100 -9.86 -13.10 2.78
C VAL A 100 -8.56 -12.80 2.06
N ILE A 101 -8.33 -13.40 0.89
CA ILE A 101 -7.15 -13.13 0.05
C ILE A 101 -7.42 -12.00 -0.93
N SER A 102 -6.39 -11.17 -1.16
CA SER A 102 -6.43 -10.06 -2.11
C SER A 102 -6.03 -10.46 -3.52
N SER A 103 -5.41 -11.63 -3.71
CA SER A 103 -5.09 -12.20 -5.03
C SER A 103 -6.27 -13.00 -5.58
N PRO A 104 -6.48 -13.06 -6.91
CA PRO A 104 -7.55 -13.88 -7.48
C PRO A 104 -7.32 -15.36 -7.18
N PHE A 105 -8.41 -16.08 -6.98
CA PHE A 105 -8.37 -17.49 -6.57
C PHE A 105 -9.08 -18.38 -7.58
N LEU A 106 -8.37 -19.38 -8.10
CA LEU A 106 -8.92 -20.37 -9.01
C LEU A 106 -9.03 -21.74 -8.32
N LEU A 107 -10.18 -22.37 -8.47
CA LEU A 107 -10.29 -23.82 -8.30
C LEU A 107 -9.99 -24.48 -9.64
N ILE A 108 -9.08 -25.45 -9.67
CA ILE A 108 -8.74 -26.25 -10.84
C ILE A 108 -9.15 -27.71 -10.58
N GLY A 109 -10.02 -28.25 -11.44
CA GLY A 109 -10.41 -29.64 -11.45
C GLY A 109 -9.67 -30.41 -12.54
N VAL A 110 -8.86 -31.41 -12.18
CA VAL A 110 -8.07 -32.18 -13.15
C VAL A 110 -8.73 -33.52 -13.46
N ASP A 111 -8.90 -33.80 -14.75
CA ASP A 111 -9.37 -35.05 -15.30
C ASP A 111 -8.16 -35.84 -15.84
N THR A 112 -7.66 -36.75 -15.01
CA THR A 112 -6.51 -37.61 -15.36
C THR A 112 -6.87 -38.71 -16.37
N VAL A 113 -8.16 -38.94 -16.64
CA VAL A 113 -8.61 -39.98 -17.60
C VAL A 113 -8.59 -39.44 -19.03
N ASN A 114 -9.05 -38.21 -19.21
CA ASN A 114 -9.07 -37.53 -20.51
C ASN A 114 -7.87 -36.59 -20.72
N GLU A 115 -6.96 -36.49 -19.74
CA GLU A 115 -5.77 -35.63 -19.76
C GLU A 115 -6.10 -34.15 -20.00
N VAL A 116 -7.15 -33.67 -19.35
CA VAL A 116 -7.59 -32.26 -19.41
C VAL A 116 -7.78 -31.68 -18.01
N ALA A 117 -7.82 -30.35 -17.90
CA ALA A 117 -8.18 -29.67 -16.66
C ALA A 117 -9.30 -28.65 -16.90
N TYR A 118 -10.02 -28.32 -15.84
CA TYR A 118 -11.07 -27.31 -15.84
C TYR A 118 -10.78 -26.29 -14.76
N TRP A 119 -11.16 -25.03 -14.96
CA TRP A 119 -10.91 -23.99 -13.98
C TRP A 119 -12.14 -23.14 -13.66
N LYS A 120 -12.19 -22.61 -12.44
CA LYS A 120 -13.23 -21.68 -12.01
C LYS A 120 -12.64 -20.61 -11.10
N HIS A 121 -12.80 -19.36 -11.50
CA HIS A 121 -12.51 -18.21 -10.65
C HIS A 121 -13.58 -18.07 -9.56
N PHE A 122 -13.13 -17.99 -8.31
CA PHE A 122 -13.99 -17.68 -7.17
C PHE A 122 -14.08 -16.16 -7.01
N SER A 123 -14.79 -15.51 -7.92
CA SER A 123 -14.97 -14.06 -7.84
C SER A 123 -15.79 -13.68 -6.59
N PRO A 124 -15.57 -12.50 -5.99
CA PRO A 124 -16.35 -12.04 -4.84
C PRO A 124 -17.86 -12.07 -5.09
N GLU A 125 -18.30 -11.67 -6.29
CA GLU A 125 -19.72 -11.67 -6.70
C GLU A 125 -20.30 -13.09 -6.69
N TRP A 126 -19.57 -14.03 -7.27
CA TRP A 126 -20.01 -15.42 -7.35
C TRP A 126 -20.05 -16.07 -5.97
N VAL A 127 -19.05 -15.82 -5.12
CA VAL A 127 -18.94 -16.35 -3.77
C VAL A 127 -20.00 -15.74 -2.82
N ASP A 128 -20.32 -14.45 -2.97
CA ASP A 128 -21.39 -13.79 -2.20
C ASP A 128 -22.79 -14.23 -2.61
N ALA A 129 -23.00 -14.61 -3.87
CA ALA A 129 -24.24 -15.21 -4.33
C ALA A 129 -24.46 -16.65 -3.78
N LEU A 130 -23.47 -17.25 -3.13
CA LEU A 130 -23.61 -18.59 -2.55
C LEU A 130 -24.41 -18.53 -1.24
N ASP A 131 -25.65 -18.99 -1.25
CA ASP A 131 -26.40 -19.30 -0.02
C ASP A 131 -25.81 -20.56 0.66
N LEU A 132 -24.79 -20.34 1.49
CA LEU A 132 -24.10 -21.40 2.23
C LEU A 132 -24.78 -21.71 3.58
N GLY A 133 -25.44 -20.74 4.22
CA GLY A 133 -26.06 -20.93 5.53
C GLY A 133 -25.12 -21.64 6.54
N SER A 134 -25.57 -22.79 7.07
CA SER A 134 -24.78 -23.66 7.97
C SER A 134 -24.04 -24.81 7.26
N LYS A 135 -24.08 -24.89 5.93
CA LYS A 135 -23.46 -25.97 5.15
C LYS A 135 -21.94 -25.86 5.17
N GLN A 136 -21.26 -27.00 5.24
CA GLN A 136 -19.80 -27.11 5.29
C GLN A 136 -19.16 -27.33 3.92
N SER A 137 -19.95 -27.50 2.86
CA SER A 137 -19.48 -27.65 1.47
C SER A 137 -20.60 -27.36 0.46
N LYS A 138 -20.23 -27.08 -0.80
CA LYS A 138 -21.14 -26.84 -1.92
C LYS A 138 -20.58 -27.42 -3.22
N VAL A 139 -21.45 -27.96 -4.07
CA VAL A 139 -21.07 -28.43 -5.40
C VAL A 139 -20.72 -27.23 -6.28
N VAL A 140 -19.53 -27.27 -6.86
CA VAL A 140 -19.02 -26.29 -7.83
C VAL A 140 -19.00 -26.95 -9.19
N HIS A 141 -19.71 -26.38 -10.14
CA HIS A 141 -19.66 -26.79 -11.54
C HIS A 141 -18.62 -25.95 -12.29
N PHE A 142 -17.75 -26.63 -13.03
CA PHE A 142 -16.80 -26.00 -13.92
C PHE A 142 -17.50 -25.65 -15.24
N PRO A 143 -17.37 -24.42 -15.77
CA PRO A 143 -17.89 -24.07 -17.08
C PRO A 143 -17.21 -24.90 -18.18
N GLU A 144 -17.96 -25.30 -19.22
CA GLU A 144 -17.42 -26.09 -20.34
C GLU A 144 -16.40 -25.28 -21.16
N GLU A 145 -16.58 -23.96 -21.21
CA GLU A 145 -15.68 -23.00 -21.84
C GLU A 145 -14.34 -22.85 -21.09
N ASN A 146 -14.27 -23.23 -19.81
CA ASN A 146 -13.08 -23.10 -18.97
C ASN A 146 -12.25 -24.39 -18.95
N ILE A 147 -12.10 -25.03 -20.10
CA ILE A 147 -11.29 -26.24 -20.28
C ILE A 147 -9.86 -25.90 -20.71
N LEU A 148 -8.90 -26.63 -20.16
CA LEU A 148 -7.49 -26.66 -20.51
C LEU A 148 -7.21 -28.01 -21.17
N ASP A 149 -7.17 -28.04 -22.50
CA ASP A 149 -6.96 -29.24 -23.31
C ASP A 149 -5.71 -29.15 -24.20
N GLY A 150 -4.89 -28.12 -23.99
CA GLY A 150 -3.69 -27.83 -24.78
C GLY A 150 -3.96 -27.31 -26.21
N SER A 151 -5.22 -27.19 -26.64
CA SER A 151 -5.58 -26.75 -27.99
C SER A 151 -5.83 -25.24 -28.12
N SER A 152 -6.16 -24.58 -27.01
CA SER A 152 -6.48 -23.16 -26.92
C SER A 152 -5.67 -22.47 -25.83
N THR A 153 -5.24 -21.23 -26.07
CA THR A 153 -4.61 -20.35 -25.07
C THR A 153 -5.53 -19.24 -24.58
N GLN A 154 -6.83 -19.31 -24.88
CA GLN A 154 -7.81 -18.28 -24.50
C GLN A 154 -7.79 -17.99 -22.99
N TYR A 155 -7.63 -19.03 -22.17
CA TYR A 155 -7.54 -18.90 -20.71
C TYR A 155 -6.42 -17.96 -20.25
N VAL A 156 -5.33 -17.78 -21.01
CA VAL A 156 -4.26 -16.84 -20.69
C VAL A 156 -4.79 -15.40 -20.72
N SER A 157 -5.64 -15.08 -21.70
CA SER A 157 -6.27 -13.76 -21.79
C SER A 157 -7.25 -13.56 -20.64
N ASP A 158 -8.06 -14.58 -20.34
CA ASP A 158 -9.04 -14.53 -19.25
C ASP A 158 -8.34 -14.38 -17.88
N TRP A 159 -7.22 -15.06 -17.66
CA TRP A 159 -6.41 -14.97 -16.46
C TRP A 159 -5.71 -13.61 -16.32
N LYS A 160 -5.26 -13.04 -17.44
CA LYS A 160 -4.75 -11.68 -17.47
C LYS A 160 -5.84 -10.68 -17.11
N GLU A 161 -7.03 -10.82 -17.67
CA GLU A 161 -8.19 -9.98 -17.36
C GLU A 161 -8.57 -10.08 -15.88
N ILE A 162 -8.64 -11.28 -15.32
CA ILE A 162 -8.87 -11.52 -13.88
C ILE A 162 -7.79 -10.83 -13.03
N SER A 163 -6.53 -10.90 -13.44
CA SER A 163 -5.41 -10.28 -12.71
C SER A 163 -5.46 -8.75 -12.79
N GLU A 164 -5.82 -8.20 -13.95
CA GLU A 164 -6.01 -6.78 -14.16
C GLU A 164 -7.22 -6.26 -13.39
N ASP A 165 -8.34 -6.99 -13.39
CA ASP A 165 -9.49 -6.73 -12.54
C ASP A 165 -9.09 -6.72 -11.07
N ASN A 166 -8.29 -7.68 -10.63
CA ASN A 166 -7.80 -7.72 -9.26
C ASN A 166 -6.91 -6.55 -8.86
N LYS A 167 -6.05 -6.11 -9.78
CA LYS A 167 -5.27 -4.88 -9.59
C LYS A 167 -6.16 -3.64 -9.57
N ARG A 168 -7.27 -3.64 -10.31
CA ARG A 168 -8.33 -2.64 -10.24
C ARG A 168 -9.08 -2.70 -8.89
N ARG A 169 -9.32 -3.90 -8.34
CA ARG A 169 -10.07 -4.14 -7.08
C ARG A 169 -9.45 -3.57 -5.81
N ILE A 170 -8.13 -3.47 -5.77
CA ILE A 170 -7.37 -3.10 -4.57
C ILE A 170 -7.47 -1.58 -4.25
N ARG A 171 -8.21 -0.80 -5.06
CA ARG A 171 -8.56 0.61 -4.79
C ARG A 171 -10.05 0.81 -5.10
N ASN A 172 -10.70 1.77 -4.45
CA ASN A 172 -12.12 2.19 -4.58
C ASN A 172 -12.69 2.23 -6.03
N TYR A 173 -11.83 2.16 -7.04
CA TYR A 173 -12.10 1.92 -8.46
C TYR A 173 -13.13 0.82 -8.76
N ASP A 174 -13.07 -0.32 -8.07
CA ASP A 174 -13.95 -1.47 -8.33
C ASP A 174 -15.41 -1.21 -7.99
N GLU A 175 -15.61 -0.47 -6.90
CA GLU A 175 -16.93 -0.09 -6.43
C GLU A 175 -17.55 0.91 -7.41
N PHE A 176 -16.72 1.78 -7.99
CA PHE A 176 -17.12 2.70 -9.04
C PHE A 176 -17.37 2.03 -10.42
N GLU A 177 -16.57 1.04 -10.81
CA GLU A 177 -16.86 0.24 -12.02
C GLU A 177 -18.13 -0.60 -11.85
N ARG A 178 -18.38 -1.17 -10.66
CA ARG A 178 -19.67 -1.82 -10.37
C ARG A 178 -20.84 -0.86 -10.46
N LEU A 179 -20.72 0.37 -9.92
CA LEU A 179 -21.74 1.42 -10.08
C LEU A 179 -22.04 1.68 -11.56
N LYS A 180 -21.00 1.70 -12.40
CA LYS A 180 -21.13 1.90 -13.86
C LYS A 180 -21.88 0.75 -14.55
N GLU A 181 -21.72 -0.50 -14.10
CA GLU A 181 -22.39 -1.69 -14.67
C GLU A 181 -23.89 -1.74 -14.35
N ILE A 182 -24.26 -1.34 -13.14
CA ILE A 182 -25.64 -1.45 -12.66
C ILE A 182 -26.50 -0.20 -12.96
N ALA A 183 -25.86 0.94 -13.22
CA ALA A 183 -26.57 2.18 -13.51
C ALA A 183 -27.06 2.24 -14.97
N THR A 184 -28.29 2.68 -15.16
CA THR A 184 -28.96 2.76 -16.47
C THR A 184 -28.66 4.10 -17.15
N PRO A 185 -28.18 4.12 -18.41
CA PRO A 185 -27.91 5.36 -19.14
C PRO A 185 -29.12 6.28 -19.25
N ALA A 186 -28.99 7.55 -18.84
CA ALA A 186 -30.03 8.58 -19.01
C ALA A 186 -30.02 9.21 -20.42
N LEU A 187 -29.78 8.40 -21.45
CA LEU A 187 -29.47 8.86 -22.80
C LEU A 187 -30.70 9.44 -23.51
N GLY A 188 -30.58 10.68 -24.00
CA GLY A 188 -31.64 11.35 -24.78
C GLY A 188 -32.77 11.94 -23.94
N GLU A 189 -32.64 11.89 -22.62
CA GLU A 189 -33.57 12.51 -21.68
C GLU A 189 -33.28 14.00 -21.47
N SER A 190 -34.29 14.74 -21.02
CA SER A 190 -34.17 16.15 -20.67
C SER A 190 -34.83 16.37 -19.32
N ARG A 191 -34.02 16.61 -18.29
CA ARG A 191 -34.49 16.89 -16.92
C ARG A 191 -33.79 18.15 -16.37
N PRO A 192 -34.48 19.03 -15.61
CA PRO A 192 -33.90 20.27 -15.10
C PRO A 192 -32.60 20.08 -14.31
N GLU A 193 -32.49 18.99 -13.55
CA GLU A 193 -31.34 18.62 -12.73
C GLU A 193 -30.06 18.35 -13.54
N PHE A 194 -30.18 18.02 -14.84
CA PHE A 194 -29.00 17.74 -15.66
C PHE A 194 -28.12 18.97 -15.84
N GLU A 195 -28.68 20.19 -15.84
CA GLU A 195 -27.87 21.41 -15.88
C GLU A 195 -26.93 21.50 -14.67
N THR A 196 -27.46 21.20 -13.48
CA THR A 196 -26.72 21.15 -12.22
C THR A 196 -25.66 20.06 -12.24
N ILE A 197 -26.03 18.85 -12.68
CA ILE A 197 -25.10 17.71 -12.73
C ILE A 197 -23.96 17.98 -13.72
N HIS A 198 -24.24 18.55 -14.89
CA HIS A 198 -23.19 18.91 -15.85
C HIS A 198 -22.19 19.92 -15.26
N ARG A 199 -22.67 20.99 -14.60
CA ARG A 199 -21.77 21.96 -13.95
C ARG A 199 -20.89 21.30 -12.89
N PHE A 200 -21.48 20.48 -12.03
CA PHE A 200 -20.72 19.74 -11.03
C PHE A 200 -19.64 18.85 -11.67
N LEU A 201 -19.99 18.10 -12.73
CA LEU A 201 -19.03 17.25 -13.43
C LEU A 201 -17.94 18.07 -14.15
N ASP A 202 -18.28 19.24 -14.70
CA ASP A 202 -17.31 20.12 -15.35
C ASP A 202 -16.28 20.65 -14.33
N GLU A 203 -16.72 21.12 -13.16
CA GLU A 203 -15.82 21.57 -12.09
C GLU A 203 -14.99 20.42 -11.52
N TYR A 204 -15.64 19.32 -11.14
CA TYR A 204 -14.96 18.17 -10.54
C TYR A 204 -13.91 17.55 -11.48
N ASN A 205 -14.26 17.34 -12.75
CA ASN A 205 -13.29 16.88 -13.74
C ASN A 205 -12.23 17.97 -14.04
N GLY A 206 -12.59 19.26 -13.98
CA GLY A 206 -11.66 20.37 -14.13
C GLY A 206 -10.54 20.36 -13.08
N TYR A 207 -10.88 20.11 -11.81
CA TYR A 207 -9.88 19.96 -10.73
C TYR A 207 -8.94 18.78 -11.00
N ILE A 208 -9.48 17.63 -11.38
CA ILE A 208 -8.70 16.40 -11.62
C ILE A 208 -7.91 16.45 -12.94
N ASP A 209 -8.34 17.23 -13.90
CA ASP A 209 -7.62 17.42 -15.16
C ASP A 209 -6.48 18.43 -15.04
N GLY A 210 -6.60 19.39 -14.13
CA GLY A 210 -5.59 20.43 -13.87
C GLY A 210 -4.93 20.27 -12.50
N LYS A 211 -5.29 21.16 -11.58
CA LYS A 211 -4.57 21.39 -10.31
C LYS A 211 -4.36 20.15 -9.44
N PHE A 212 -5.30 19.20 -9.47
CA PHE A 212 -5.27 17.96 -8.68
C PHE A 212 -5.09 16.71 -9.56
N SER A 213 -4.31 16.82 -10.64
CA SER A 213 -4.05 15.71 -11.56
C SER A 213 -3.48 14.45 -10.90
N ILE A 214 -2.84 14.61 -9.75
CA ILE A 214 -2.31 13.50 -8.96
C ILE A 214 -3.38 12.49 -8.53
N ILE A 215 -4.63 12.93 -8.33
CA ILE A 215 -5.76 12.05 -7.99
C ILE A 215 -5.96 11.01 -9.10
N ARG A 216 -6.08 11.48 -10.34
CA ARG A 216 -6.22 10.60 -11.51
C ARG A 216 -5.03 9.66 -11.64
N GLU A 217 -3.83 10.21 -11.57
CA GLU A 217 -2.63 9.43 -11.87
C GLU A 217 -2.32 8.37 -10.82
N ARG A 218 -2.54 8.69 -9.54
CA ARG A 218 -2.26 7.77 -8.44
C ARG A 218 -3.42 6.82 -8.21
N LEU A 219 -4.67 7.29 -8.20
CA LEU A 219 -5.82 6.50 -7.79
C LEU A 219 -6.61 5.90 -8.94
N TYR A 220 -6.66 6.57 -10.11
CA TYR A 220 -7.49 6.16 -11.25
C TYR A 220 -6.73 6.10 -12.59
N PRO A 221 -5.72 5.21 -12.74
CA PRO A 221 -4.95 5.11 -13.98
C PRO A 221 -5.84 4.86 -15.21
N GLY A 222 -5.61 5.61 -16.29
CA GLY A 222 -6.38 5.48 -17.54
C GLY A 222 -7.77 6.14 -17.53
N LEU A 223 -8.15 6.78 -16.43
CA LEU A 223 -9.36 7.61 -16.34
C LEU A 223 -9.30 8.75 -17.37
N TRP A 224 -10.40 8.90 -18.11
CA TRP A 224 -10.66 10.09 -18.90
C TRP A 224 -11.46 11.10 -18.09
N LYS A 225 -12.62 10.70 -17.57
CA LYS A 225 -13.52 11.56 -16.77
C LYS A 225 -14.30 10.72 -15.77
N PHE A 226 -14.79 11.35 -14.71
CA PHE A 226 -15.86 10.80 -13.91
C PHE A 226 -17.23 11.13 -14.51
N GLY A 227 -18.11 10.13 -14.52
CA GLY A 227 -19.55 10.27 -14.73
C GLY A 227 -20.31 10.29 -13.39
N PHE A 228 -21.59 10.60 -13.47
CA PHE A 228 -22.50 10.77 -12.34
C PHE A 228 -23.58 9.68 -12.34
N ALA A 229 -23.62 8.88 -11.28
CA ALA A 229 -24.65 7.89 -11.01
C ALA A 229 -25.72 8.51 -10.09
N ASN A 230 -26.82 8.95 -10.67
CA ASN A 230 -27.93 9.58 -9.99
C ASN A 230 -28.76 8.54 -9.22
N LEU A 231 -28.92 8.73 -7.91
CA LEU A 231 -29.70 7.84 -7.05
C LEU A 231 -31.03 8.48 -6.66
N ASP A 232 -30.96 9.71 -6.17
CA ASP A 232 -32.09 10.50 -5.74
C ASP A 232 -31.77 11.97 -5.97
N TYR A 233 -32.66 12.68 -6.65
CA TYR A 233 -32.53 14.12 -6.88
C TYR A 233 -33.87 14.77 -6.61
N SER A 234 -33.92 15.55 -5.54
CA SER A 234 -35.10 16.29 -5.11
C SER A 234 -34.71 17.67 -4.58
N ASP A 235 -35.70 18.52 -4.35
CA ASP A 235 -35.49 19.86 -3.79
C ASP A 235 -34.86 19.80 -2.38
N ASP A 236 -35.05 18.70 -1.64
CA ASP A 236 -34.64 18.55 -0.23
C ASP A 236 -33.46 17.60 -0.02
N SER A 237 -33.10 16.77 -1.01
CA SER A 237 -31.94 15.88 -0.95
C SER A 237 -31.44 15.46 -2.32
N VAL A 238 -30.10 15.40 -2.44
CA VAL A 238 -29.41 14.77 -3.57
C VAL A 238 -28.52 13.64 -3.06
N LYS A 239 -28.59 12.49 -3.72
CA LYS A 239 -27.75 11.32 -3.48
C LYS A 239 -27.19 10.82 -4.80
N TYR A 240 -25.89 10.61 -4.85
CA TYR A 240 -25.21 10.18 -6.06
C TYR A 240 -23.91 9.44 -5.75
N GLY A 241 -23.42 8.73 -6.76
CA GLY A 241 -22.04 8.26 -6.83
C GLY A 241 -21.34 8.83 -8.07
N LEU A 242 -20.02 8.85 -8.06
CA LEU A 242 -19.21 9.08 -9.25
C LEU A 242 -18.82 7.72 -9.85
N TYR A 243 -18.53 7.65 -11.14
CA TYR A 243 -17.93 6.44 -11.73
C TYR A 243 -16.89 6.77 -12.79
N PRO A 244 -15.81 5.99 -12.93
CA PRO A 244 -14.77 6.27 -13.90
C PRO A 244 -15.25 5.95 -15.32
N ILE A 245 -14.84 6.78 -16.27
CA ILE A 245 -14.94 6.55 -17.71
C ILE A 245 -13.52 6.54 -18.25
N LYS A 246 -13.08 5.45 -18.87
CA LYS A 246 -11.70 5.31 -19.37
C LYS A 246 -11.52 6.02 -20.72
N GLN A 247 -10.29 6.37 -21.07
CA GLN A 247 -9.97 6.99 -22.37
C GLN A 247 -10.36 6.13 -23.58
N THR A 248 -10.38 4.81 -23.41
CA THR A 248 -10.72 3.85 -24.46
C THR A 248 -12.23 3.56 -24.54
N GLU A 249 -13.04 4.16 -23.67
CA GLU A 249 -14.45 3.86 -23.51
C GLU A 249 -15.33 5.02 -23.97
N ASN A 250 -16.44 4.68 -24.64
CA ASN A 250 -17.46 5.64 -25.04
C ASN A 250 -18.73 5.41 -24.20
N ASP A 251 -18.64 5.77 -22.92
CA ASP A 251 -19.76 5.70 -21.97
C ASP A 251 -20.48 7.07 -21.86
N VAL A 252 -21.70 7.06 -21.35
CA VAL A 252 -22.44 8.30 -21.03
C VAL A 252 -21.89 8.94 -19.77
N GLN A 253 -22.17 10.24 -19.55
CA GLN A 253 -21.76 10.94 -18.33
C GLN A 253 -22.79 10.85 -17.20
N ILE A 254 -24.06 10.55 -17.49
CA ILE A 254 -25.12 10.48 -16.48
C ILE A 254 -25.86 9.16 -16.62
N LYS A 255 -25.96 8.43 -15.51
CA LYS A 255 -26.72 7.20 -15.37
C LYS A 255 -27.66 7.30 -14.16
N ASP A 256 -28.81 6.63 -14.21
CA ASP A 256 -29.72 6.49 -13.07
C ASP A 256 -29.56 5.10 -12.44
N LEU A 257 -29.58 5.02 -11.12
CA LEU A 257 -29.67 3.76 -10.39
C LEU A 257 -31.15 3.41 -10.14
N GLU A 258 -31.56 2.19 -10.47
CA GLU A 258 -32.93 1.71 -10.19
C GLU A 258 -32.99 0.85 -8.90
N PHE A 259 -34.17 0.70 -8.30
CA PHE A 259 -34.36 -0.19 -7.14
C PHE A 259 -34.42 -1.66 -7.60
N PRO A 260 -33.88 -2.64 -6.83
CA PRO A 260 -33.64 -2.62 -5.37
C PRO A 260 -32.20 -2.27 -4.94
N GLU A 261 -31.30 -2.02 -5.88
CA GLU A 261 -29.86 -1.81 -5.68
C GLU A 261 -29.53 -0.56 -4.83
N LYS A 262 -30.48 0.39 -4.72
CA LYS A 262 -30.34 1.63 -3.94
C LYS A 262 -30.02 1.46 -2.45
N GLY A 263 -30.40 0.32 -1.85
CA GLY A 263 -30.25 0.10 -0.40
C GLY A 263 -29.01 -0.69 -0.01
N SER A 264 -28.69 -1.77 -0.73
CA SER A 264 -27.69 -2.75 -0.31
C SER A 264 -26.24 -2.42 -0.72
N LEU A 265 -26.04 -1.61 -1.76
CA LEU A 265 -24.70 -1.26 -2.23
C LEU A 265 -24.09 -0.11 -1.44
N PHE A 266 -24.88 0.91 -1.10
CA PHE A 266 -24.37 2.06 -0.34
C PHE A 266 -24.14 1.75 1.14
N GLU A 267 -24.96 0.92 1.78
CA GLU A 267 -24.71 0.48 3.18
C GLU A 267 -23.54 -0.50 3.30
N LYS A 268 -23.16 -1.18 2.20
CA LYS A 268 -22.11 -2.22 2.19
C LYS A 268 -20.74 -1.73 1.72
N TYR A 269 -20.70 -0.74 0.82
CA TYR A 269 -19.48 -0.32 0.11
C TYR A 269 -19.08 1.14 0.36
N ASP A 270 -19.73 1.82 1.32
CA ASP A 270 -19.46 3.23 1.64
C ASP A 270 -19.32 4.17 0.42
N LEU A 271 -20.04 3.84 -0.66
CA LEU A 271 -20.06 4.57 -1.94
C LEU A 271 -20.67 5.97 -1.82
N SER A 272 -20.96 6.42 -0.59
CA SER A 272 -21.60 7.68 -0.29
C SER A 272 -20.64 8.84 -0.49
N LEU A 273 -20.53 9.28 -1.74
CA LEU A 273 -19.80 10.51 -2.04
C LEU A 273 -20.50 11.74 -1.46
N VAL A 274 -21.83 11.76 -1.35
CA VAL A 274 -22.55 12.70 -0.47
C VAL A 274 -23.89 12.09 -0.06
N SER A 275 -24.07 11.83 1.23
CA SER A 275 -25.38 11.66 1.87
C SER A 275 -25.63 12.88 2.76
N ARG A 276 -26.34 13.91 2.28
CA ARG A 276 -26.80 15.01 3.14
C ARG A 276 -28.33 15.04 3.22
N ARG A 277 -28.84 15.17 4.45
CA ARG A 277 -30.21 15.57 4.75
C ARG A 277 -30.20 17.01 5.27
N GLU A 278 -31.17 17.77 4.78
CA GLU A 278 -31.84 18.90 5.44
C GLU A 278 -30.90 19.84 6.22
N HIS A 279 -30.15 20.70 5.51
CA HIS A 279 -29.97 22.13 5.87
C HIS A 279 -28.93 22.84 4.97
N ASP A 280 -28.08 22.10 4.27
CA ASP A 280 -27.19 22.65 3.23
C ASP A 280 -27.68 22.26 1.83
N ASN A 281 -28.04 23.29 1.09
CA ASN A 281 -28.66 23.21 -0.21
C ASN A 281 -27.62 22.77 -1.27
N PHE A 282 -27.47 21.46 -1.50
CA PHE A 282 -26.61 20.88 -2.55
C PHE A 282 -26.77 21.57 -3.91
N VAL A 283 -28.01 21.96 -4.26
CA VAL A 283 -28.37 22.66 -5.50
C VAL A 283 -27.71 24.05 -5.64
N TYR A 284 -27.27 24.65 -4.53
CA TYR A 284 -26.73 26.01 -4.49
C TYR A 284 -25.21 26.08 -4.29
N ASN A 285 -24.55 25.02 -3.80
CA ASN A 285 -23.12 24.98 -3.47
C ASN A 285 -22.37 23.81 -4.16
N LEU A 286 -22.60 23.60 -5.46
CA LEU A 286 -22.06 22.45 -6.21
C LEU A 286 -20.55 22.50 -6.39
N GLU A 287 -20.01 23.69 -6.67
CA GLU A 287 -18.56 23.91 -6.86
C GLU A 287 -17.82 23.61 -5.55
N GLU A 288 -18.36 24.12 -4.45
CA GLU A 288 -17.92 23.85 -3.08
C GLU A 288 -17.98 22.36 -2.74
N ASN A 289 -19.05 21.65 -3.12
CA ASN A 289 -19.14 20.19 -2.91
C ASN A 289 -18.15 19.39 -3.77
N ALA A 290 -17.85 19.83 -5.00
CA ALA A 290 -16.81 19.22 -5.81
C ALA A 290 -15.45 19.39 -5.13
N LEU A 291 -15.16 20.59 -4.64
CA LEU A 291 -13.90 20.92 -3.98
C LEU A 291 -13.73 20.16 -2.64
N ARG A 292 -14.77 20.03 -1.81
CA ARG A 292 -14.73 19.16 -0.60
C ARG A 292 -14.40 17.70 -0.90
N HIS A 293 -14.89 17.19 -2.03
CA HIS A 293 -14.54 15.82 -2.39
C HIS A 293 -13.08 15.72 -2.86
N ILE A 294 -12.59 16.73 -3.58
CA ILE A 294 -11.17 16.84 -3.95
C ILE A 294 -10.28 16.92 -2.70
N GLU A 295 -10.67 17.73 -1.71
CA GLU A 295 -10.03 17.83 -0.39
C GLU A 295 -9.92 16.46 0.27
N SER A 296 -11.04 15.79 0.50
CA SER A 296 -11.08 14.47 1.17
C SER A 296 -10.22 13.42 0.44
N VAL A 297 -10.24 13.38 -0.89
CA VAL A 297 -9.40 12.44 -1.65
C VAL A 297 -7.91 12.83 -1.61
N THR A 298 -7.62 14.13 -1.52
CA THR A 298 -6.23 14.63 -1.43
C THR A 298 -5.65 14.37 -0.04
N GLU A 299 -6.42 14.56 1.03
CA GLU A 299 -6.08 14.14 2.39
C GLU A 299 -5.73 12.65 2.44
N ASP A 300 -6.53 11.83 1.74
CA ASP A 300 -6.31 10.38 1.62
C ASP A 300 -4.99 10.06 0.90
N ILE A 301 -4.62 10.83 -0.12
CA ILE A 301 -3.36 10.69 -0.85
C ILE A 301 -2.16 11.07 0.03
N ILE A 302 -2.30 12.15 0.81
CA ILE A 302 -1.26 12.68 1.68
C ILE A 302 -1.03 11.73 2.86
N SER A 303 -2.10 11.37 3.59
CA SER A 303 -2.04 10.45 4.73
C SER A 303 -1.52 9.05 4.37
N LYS A 304 -1.75 8.58 3.14
CA LYS A 304 -1.22 7.29 2.64
C LYS A 304 0.15 7.40 1.97
N HIS A 305 0.81 8.56 2.05
CA HIS A 305 2.15 8.78 1.52
C HIS A 305 2.31 8.53 0.01
N VAL A 306 1.29 8.83 -0.79
CA VAL A 306 1.26 8.53 -2.25
C VAL A 306 1.53 9.73 -3.16
N LEU A 307 2.09 10.84 -2.62
CA LEU A 307 2.57 11.96 -3.45
C LEU A 307 3.73 11.55 -4.36
N ARG A 308 4.10 12.41 -5.32
CA ARG A 308 5.24 12.18 -6.22
C ARG A 308 6.55 12.58 -5.52
N HIS A 309 7.18 11.61 -4.86
CA HIS A 309 8.44 11.80 -4.13
C HIS A 309 9.70 11.33 -4.90
N THR A 310 9.51 10.59 -6.00
CA THR A 310 10.62 9.95 -6.75
C THR A 310 11.60 10.91 -7.39
N ASN A 311 11.33 12.22 -7.39
CA ASN A 311 12.25 13.27 -7.86
C ASN A 311 13.21 13.77 -6.77
N SER A 312 12.94 13.51 -5.49
CA SER A 312 13.85 13.77 -4.37
C SER A 312 14.63 12.50 -4.01
N GLU A 313 15.95 12.50 -4.27
CA GLU A 313 16.80 11.36 -3.89
C GLU A 313 16.82 11.15 -2.37
N PHE A 314 16.86 12.24 -1.60
CA PHE A 314 16.88 12.18 -0.14
C PHE A 314 15.63 11.50 0.42
N ILE A 315 14.43 11.90 -0.02
CA ILE A 315 13.18 11.24 0.43
C ILE A 315 13.18 9.77 0.00
N CYS A 316 13.68 9.43 -1.20
CA CYS A 316 13.78 8.03 -1.60
C CYS A 316 14.68 7.22 -0.63
N ARG A 317 15.78 7.81 -0.13
CA ARG A 317 16.63 7.19 0.89
C ARG A 317 15.91 7.05 2.22
N GLU A 318 15.19 8.07 2.68
CA GLU A 318 14.39 7.99 3.91
C GLU A 318 13.32 6.90 3.85
N ILE A 319 12.59 6.80 2.74
CA ILE A 319 11.57 5.75 2.54
C ILE A 319 12.24 4.38 2.63
N VAL A 320 13.34 4.16 1.92
CA VAL A 320 14.05 2.86 1.95
C VAL A 320 14.48 2.51 3.37
N PHE A 321 15.10 3.46 4.09
CA PHE A 321 15.56 3.20 5.45
C PHE A 321 14.41 3.04 6.45
N ALA A 322 13.27 3.71 6.28
CA ALA A 322 12.12 3.46 7.15
C ALA A 322 11.53 2.06 6.97
N PHE A 323 11.56 1.49 5.76
CA PHE A 323 11.22 0.08 5.57
C PHE A 323 12.26 -0.87 6.16
N VAL A 324 13.55 -0.56 5.98
CA VAL A 324 14.63 -1.34 6.59
C VAL A 324 14.50 -1.33 8.11
N ASP A 325 14.35 -0.18 8.73
CA ASP A 325 14.32 -0.01 10.19
C ASP A 325 13.07 -0.63 10.83
N GLU A 326 11.90 -0.57 10.17
CA GLU A 326 10.68 -1.22 10.66
C GLU A 326 10.77 -2.76 10.55
N LEU A 327 11.42 -3.26 9.49
CA LEU A 327 11.38 -4.68 9.11
C LEU A 327 12.73 -5.41 9.31
N TYR A 328 13.78 -4.75 9.84
CA TYR A 328 15.16 -5.28 9.87
C TYR A 328 15.25 -6.68 10.46
N ARG A 329 14.45 -6.95 11.50
CA ARG A 329 14.35 -8.24 12.21
C ARG A 329 13.84 -9.40 11.33
N MET A 330 13.37 -9.11 10.13
CA MET A 330 12.81 -10.06 9.17
C MET A 330 13.58 -10.07 7.83
N LEU A 331 14.58 -9.19 7.65
CA LEU A 331 15.22 -8.93 6.35
C LEU A 331 16.59 -9.60 6.15
N ASP A 332 17.10 -10.32 7.15
CA ASP A 332 18.50 -10.84 7.16
C ASP A 332 19.56 -9.74 6.99
N LEU A 333 19.25 -8.54 7.49
CA LEU A 333 20.14 -7.41 7.40
C LEU A 333 20.66 -7.05 8.78
N ASP A 334 21.98 -7.08 8.92
CA ASP A 334 22.66 -6.40 10.02
C ASP A 334 22.44 -4.89 9.91
N GLU A 335 22.28 -4.23 11.04
CA GLU A 335 22.18 -2.78 11.13
C GLU A 335 23.47 -2.11 10.62
N ARG A 336 23.34 -1.36 9.52
CA ARG A 336 24.45 -0.72 8.81
C ARG A 336 24.08 0.68 8.34
N GLU A 337 25.12 1.48 8.11
CA GLU A 337 25.03 2.82 7.53
C GLU A 337 24.71 2.83 6.02
N SER A 338 24.83 1.67 5.36
CA SER A 338 24.56 1.57 3.93
C SER A 338 24.29 0.13 3.50
N TYR A 339 23.50 -0.02 2.44
CA TYR A 339 23.19 -1.28 1.79
C TYR A 339 23.29 -1.14 0.28
N THR A 340 23.70 -2.19 -0.42
CA THR A 340 23.59 -2.22 -1.87
C THR A 340 22.13 -2.39 -2.30
N LEU A 341 21.77 -1.88 -3.49
CA LEU A 341 20.42 -2.12 -4.02
C LEU A 341 20.14 -3.62 -4.21
N GLU A 342 21.14 -4.40 -4.61
CA GLU A 342 21.01 -5.86 -4.79
C GLU A 342 20.70 -6.57 -3.46
N GLU A 343 21.36 -6.19 -2.36
CA GLU A 343 21.02 -6.71 -1.03
C GLU A 343 19.58 -6.36 -0.65
N LEU A 344 19.16 -5.10 -0.84
CA LEU A 344 17.81 -4.66 -0.51
C LEU A 344 16.75 -5.39 -1.35
N GLU A 345 16.96 -5.49 -2.67
CA GLU A 345 16.07 -6.23 -3.57
C GLU A 345 15.94 -7.69 -3.12
N TYR A 346 17.05 -8.36 -2.83
CA TYR A 346 17.01 -9.74 -2.34
C TYR A 346 16.28 -9.87 -1.01
N SER A 347 16.58 -9.01 -0.04
CA SER A 347 15.98 -9.05 1.29
C SER A 347 14.46 -8.84 1.24
N PHE A 348 13.97 -7.92 0.41
CA PHE A 348 12.54 -7.61 0.34
C PHE A 348 11.77 -8.51 -0.64
N ASP A 349 12.32 -8.78 -1.83
CA ASP A 349 11.61 -9.55 -2.88
C ASP A 349 11.68 -11.07 -2.66
N THR A 350 12.61 -11.52 -1.81
CA THR A 350 12.85 -12.95 -1.54
C THR A 350 12.82 -13.25 -0.05
N TYR A 351 13.80 -12.77 0.71
CA TYR A 351 14.02 -13.22 2.10
C TYR A 351 12.81 -12.93 2.99
N LEU A 352 12.28 -11.71 2.95
CA LEU A 352 11.14 -11.27 3.74
C LEU A 352 9.93 -12.18 3.55
N HIS A 353 9.65 -12.57 2.31
CA HIS A 353 8.52 -13.44 2.01
C HIS A 353 8.71 -14.85 2.57
N VAL A 354 9.91 -15.44 2.44
CA VAL A 354 10.22 -16.73 3.06
C VAL A 354 10.13 -16.61 4.58
N TRP A 355 10.63 -15.53 5.15
CA TRP A 355 10.57 -15.28 6.59
C TRP A 355 9.13 -15.20 7.09
N ILE A 356 8.27 -14.42 6.43
CA ILE A 356 6.85 -14.30 6.81
C ILE A 356 6.14 -15.66 6.69
N ASP A 357 6.41 -16.40 5.63
CA ASP A 357 5.82 -17.71 5.39
C ASP A 357 6.22 -18.71 6.48
N THR A 358 7.52 -18.83 6.77
CA THR A 358 8.04 -19.68 7.85
C THR A 358 7.48 -19.23 9.20
N ALA A 359 7.48 -17.93 9.48
CA ALA A 359 7.02 -17.37 10.74
C ALA A 359 5.54 -17.68 11.04
N LEU A 360 4.70 -17.85 10.03
CA LEU A 360 3.27 -18.19 10.22
C LEU A 360 3.06 -19.58 10.81
N ASP A 361 3.94 -20.55 10.51
CA ASP A 361 3.88 -21.90 11.09
C ASP A 361 4.20 -21.92 12.59
N TRP A 362 4.85 -20.85 13.07
CA TRP A 362 5.22 -20.68 14.48
C TRP A 362 4.14 -19.99 15.30
N VAL A 363 3.01 -19.58 14.70
CA VAL A 363 1.91 -18.92 15.42
C VAL A 363 0.69 -19.85 15.57
N ASP A 364 0.02 -19.75 16.71
CA ASP A 364 -1.09 -20.64 17.11
C ASP A 364 -2.28 -20.58 16.12
N GLU A 365 -2.80 -21.75 15.72
CA GLU A 365 -3.82 -21.92 14.66
C GLU A 365 -5.16 -21.24 14.97
N ASP A 366 -5.43 -20.93 16.25
CA ASP A 366 -6.68 -20.32 16.71
C ASP A 366 -6.81 -18.81 16.39
N ILE A 367 -5.80 -18.20 15.76
CA ILE A 367 -5.76 -16.75 15.47
C ILE A 367 -5.59 -16.51 13.97
N ASP A 368 -6.54 -15.79 13.35
CA ASP A 368 -6.51 -15.41 11.92
C ASP A 368 -5.43 -14.34 11.62
N ILE A 369 -4.17 -14.69 11.82
CA ILE A 369 -3.03 -13.80 11.62
C ILE A 369 -2.70 -13.68 10.14
N ALA A 370 -2.77 -14.79 9.40
CA ALA A 370 -2.64 -14.76 7.94
C ALA A 370 -3.67 -13.79 7.33
N GLY A 371 -4.95 -13.87 7.74
CA GLY A 371 -5.96 -12.91 7.31
C GLY A 371 -5.69 -11.49 7.80
N SER A 372 -5.15 -11.30 9.00
CA SER A 372 -4.77 -9.97 9.51
C SER A 372 -3.63 -9.34 8.70
N LEU A 373 -2.58 -10.09 8.40
CA LEU A 373 -1.45 -9.64 7.58
C LEU A 373 -1.90 -9.31 6.16
N ILE A 374 -2.81 -10.10 5.60
CA ILE A 374 -3.36 -9.84 4.27
C ILE A 374 -4.22 -8.56 4.27
N ARG A 375 -4.97 -8.29 5.35
CA ARG A 375 -5.83 -7.11 5.49
C ARG A 375 -5.04 -5.84 5.80
N ASN A 376 -4.17 -5.90 6.81
CA ASN A 376 -3.51 -4.73 7.39
C ASN A 376 -2.11 -4.50 6.82
N GLN A 377 -1.48 -5.54 6.26
CA GLN A 377 -0.18 -5.47 5.58
C GLN A 377 0.96 -5.01 6.50
N PHE A 378 0.91 -5.28 7.81
CA PHE A 378 1.99 -4.97 8.76
C PHE A 378 2.69 -6.26 9.22
N PRO A 379 3.79 -6.68 8.57
CA PRO A 379 4.55 -7.86 9.02
C PRO A 379 5.08 -7.75 10.44
N SER A 380 5.31 -6.53 10.95
CA SER A 380 5.74 -6.30 12.33
C SER A 380 4.75 -6.82 13.38
N ASP A 381 3.48 -7.02 13.02
CA ASP A 381 2.50 -7.70 13.88
C ASP A 381 2.91 -9.15 14.21
N LEU A 382 3.63 -9.84 13.32
CA LEU A 382 4.17 -11.18 13.58
C LEU A 382 5.22 -11.15 14.68
N LEU A 383 6.07 -10.12 14.69
CA LEU A 383 7.14 -9.99 15.69
C LEU A 383 6.58 -9.87 17.11
N MET A 384 5.37 -9.32 17.28
CA MET A 384 4.69 -9.27 18.58
C MET A 384 4.18 -10.63 19.06
N ARG A 385 4.02 -11.60 18.15
CA ARG A 385 3.48 -12.93 18.43
C ARG A 385 4.56 -14.00 18.53
N ILE A 386 5.71 -13.75 17.94
CA ILE A 386 6.86 -14.65 17.95
C ILE A 386 7.80 -14.23 19.08
N SER A 387 8.13 -15.19 19.95
CA SER A 387 9.02 -14.92 21.07
C SER A 387 10.42 -14.54 20.57
N LEU A 388 11.15 -13.71 21.34
CA LEU A 388 12.52 -13.34 21.00
C LEU A 388 13.45 -14.56 20.86
N GLU A 389 13.16 -15.65 21.58
CA GLU A 389 13.96 -16.88 21.56
C GLU A 389 13.72 -17.74 20.31
N ASP A 390 12.55 -17.61 19.67
CA ASP A 390 12.18 -18.39 18.48
C ASP A 390 12.65 -17.73 17.19
N ARG A 391 12.83 -16.41 17.16
CA ARG A 391 13.26 -15.67 15.95
C ARG A 391 14.54 -16.23 15.32
N PRO A 392 15.63 -16.53 16.08
CA PRO A 392 16.83 -17.11 15.46
C PRO A 392 16.57 -18.46 14.80
N ARG A 393 15.65 -19.28 15.33
CA ARG A 393 15.29 -20.58 14.74
C ARG A 393 14.53 -20.41 13.43
N ILE A 394 13.68 -19.40 13.36
CA ILE A 394 12.99 -19.04 12.11
C ILE A 394 14.01 -18.62 11.05
N HIS A 395 15.03 -17.82 11.41
CA HIS A 395 16.10 -17.48 10.46
C HIS A 395 16.88 -18.72 9.98
N GLU A 396 17.24 -19.64 10.88
CA GLU A 396 17.90 -20.91 10.51
C GLU A 396 17.03 -21.75 9.54
N GLU A 397 15.71 -21.77 9.75
CA GLU A 397 14.76 -22.48 8.89
C GLU A 397 14.61 -21.77 7.53
N VAL A 398 14.54 -20.44 7.50
CA VAL A 398 14.51 -19.63 6.27
C VAL A 398 15.77 -19.88 5.42
N GLU A 399 16.95 -19.87 6.02
CA GLU A 399 18.21 -20.20 5.32
C GLU A 399 18.15 -21.61 4.70
N SER A 400 17.66 -22.61 5.46
CA SER A 400 17.53 -23.97 4.96
C SER A 400 16.53 -24.11 3.81
N ARG A 401 15.48 -23.28 3.77
CA ARG A 401 14.48 -23.26 2.68
C ARG A 401 15.04 -22.56 1.43
N LEU A 402 15.78 -21.47 1.62
CA LEU A 402 16.45 -20.77 0.52
C LEU A 402 17.55 -21.64 -0.13
N ASP A 403 18.32 -22.38 0.68
CA ASP A 403 19.37 -23.29 0.18
C ASP A 403 18.82 -24.50 -0.60
N SER A 404 17.58 -24.91 -0.32
CA SER A 404 16.93 -26.05 -0.97
C SER A 404 16.22 -25.68 -2.29
N ASP A 405 16.26 -24.41 -2.69
CA ASP A 405 15.53 -23.85 -3.85
C ASP A 405 14.02 -24.14 -3.75
N GLU A 406 13.50 -24.18 -2.52
CA GLU A 406 12.08 -24.38 -2.26
C GLU A 406 11.32 -23.16 -2.78
N SER A 407 10.37 -23.42 -3.67
CA SER A 407 9.63 -22.36 -4.35
C SER A 407 8.79 -21.55 -3.36
N LEU A 408 8.87 -20.23 -3.45
CA LEU A 408 8.10 -19.28 -2.65
C LEU A 408 6.59 -19.45 -2.89
N GLY A 409 5.88 -20.15 -2.00
CA GLY A 409 4.45 -20.42 -2.15
C GLY A 409 3.55 -19.17 -2.13
N PHE A 410 4.04 -18.02 -1.67
CA PHE A 410 3.32 -16.74 -1.67
C PHE A 410 4.19 -15.50 -1.46
N LYS A 411 3.85 -14.43 -2.20
CA LYS A 411 4.33 -13.06 -1.92
C LYS A 411 3.35 -12.31 -1.05
N TYR A 412 3.84 -11.82 0.08
CA TYR A 412 3.06 -11.07 1.06
C TYR A 412 3.16 -9.57 0.79
N ARG A 413 2.04 -8.84 0.82
CA ARG A 413 2.04 -7.37 0.83
C ARG A 413 2.52 -6.87 2.18
N TYR A 414 3.29 -5.79 2.20
CA TYR A 414 3.82 -5.20 3.43
C TYR A 414 3.76 -3.66 3.43
N ARG A 415 3.87 -3.09 4.63
CA ARG A 415 3.85 -1.67 4.96
C ARG A 415 4.86 -1.36 6.05
N ALA A 416 5.31 -0.11 6.07
CA ALA A 416 6.07 0.50 7.16
C ALA A 416 5.55 1.92 7.38
N TYR A 417 5.24 2.31 8.62
CA TYR A 417 4.75 3.66 8.96
C TYR A 417 3.65 4.18 8.01
N ASP A 418 2.59 3.38 7.82
CA ASP A 418 1.48 3.62 6.86
C ASP A 418 1.83 3.72 5.36
N MET A 419 3.11 3.68 5.00
CA MET A 419 3.55 3.59 3.61
C MET A 419 3.36 2.17 3.08
N SER A 420 2.81 2.07 1.87
CA SER A 420 2.68 0.78 1.16
C SER A 420 3.99 0.32 0.52
N GLU A 421 4.16 -0.99 0.33
CA GLU A 421 5.22 -1.60 -0.52
C GLU A 421 5.42 -0.86 -1.86
N ARG A 422 4.35 -0.38 -2.50
CA ARG A 422 4.46 0.41 -3.74
C ARG A 422 5.32 1.68 -3.57
N VAL A 423 5.21 2.36 -2.44
CA VAL A 423 5.99 3.58 -2.14
C VAL A 423 7.47 3.22 -2.02
N PHE A 424 7.77 2.08 -1.38
CA PHE A 424 9.11 1.53 -1.30
C PHE A 424 9.67 1.12 -2.68
N GLU A 425 8.91 0.36 -3.48
CA GLU A 425 9.29 -0.02 -4.84
C GLU A 425 9.56 1.20 -5.72
N GLU A 426 8.70 2.23 -5.65
CA GLU A 426 8.88 3.49 -6.37
C GLU A 426 10.18 4.20 -5.97
N ALA A 427 10.54 4.19 -4.67
CA ALA A 427 11.78 4.76 -4.17
C ALA A 427 13.02 3.98 -4.63
N LEU A 428 13.03 2.66 -4.52
CA LEU A 428 14.13 1.81 -5.02
C LEU A 428 14.34 1.99 -6.53
N ASP A 429 13.26 1.95 -7.31
CA ASP A 429 13.31 2.19 -8.76
C ASP A 429 13.88 3.57 -9.09
N ALA A 430 13.50 4.58 -8.31
CA ALA A 430 13.97 5.95 -8.51
C ALA A 430 15.47 6.09 -8.20
N LEU A 431 15.98 5.40 -7.18
CA LEU A 431 17.41 5.32 -6.88
C LEU A 431 18.17 4.56 -7.98
N ARG A 432 17.64 3.42 -8.41
CA ARG A 432 18.21 2.60 -9.50
C ARG A 432 18.33 3.39 -10.80
N ARG A 433 17.28 4.12 -11.19
CA ARG A 433 17.28 4.96 -12.41
C ARG A 433 18.29 6.11 -12.36
N ARG A 434 18.70 6.54 -11.16
CA ARG A 434 19.77 7.53 -10.97
C ARG A 434 21.17 6.93 -11.00
N GLY A 435 21.29 5.60 -11.06
CA GLY A 435 22.57 4.90 -10.99
C GLY A 435 23.15 4.84 -9.58
N VAL A 436 22.31 4.96 -8.55
CA VAL A 436 22.72 4.68 -7.17
C VAL A 436 22.90 3.16 -7.05
N GLU A 437 24.09 2.70 -6.71
CA GLU A 437 24.37 1.27 -6.47
C GLU A 437 24.27 0.92 -4.97
N THR A 438 24.58 1.90 -4.11
CA THR A 438 24.57 1.79 -2.66
C THR A 438 23.73 2.91 -2.07
N VAL A 439 22.76 2.55 -1.24
CA VAL A 439 21.89 3.48 -0.51
C VAL A 439 22.51 3.72 0.86
N GLU A 440 22.84 4.97 1.15
CA GLU A 440 23.39 5.38 2.44
C GLU A 440 22.28 5.93 3.34
N ARG A 441 22.40 5.65 4.64
CA ARG A 441 21.47 6.10 5.67
C ARG A 441 21.40 7.64 5.68
N PRO A 442 20.20 8.23 5.69
CA PRO A 442 20.07 9.69 5.68
C PRO A 442 20.42 10.34 7.04
N TYR A 443 20.39 9.56 8.12
CA TYR A 443 20.57 10.01 9.50
C TYR A 443 21.58 9.12 10.24
N PRO A 444 22.28 9.62 11.27
CA PRO A 444 23.18 8.80 12.08
C PRO A 444 22.42 7.72 12.84
N ILE A 445 23.07 6.56 13.04
CA ILE A 445 22.61 5.49 13.94
C ILE A 445 22.85 5.92 15.40
N GLU A 446 22.10 5.34 16.32
CA GLU A 446 22.30 5.40 17.78
C GLU A 446 23.78 5.10 18.13
N ASP A 447 24.43 6.03 18.84
CA ASP A 447 25.87 5.97 19.14
C ASP A 447 26.18 5.89 20.64
N LEU A 448 25.14 5.86 21.48
CA LEU A 448 25.22 5.63 22.91
C LEU A 448 24.43 4.37 23.30
N ASP A 449 24.96 3.60 24.25
CA ASP A 449 24.22 2.50 24.84
C ASP A 449 23.01 3.06 25.64
N MET A 450 21.86 2.39 25.57
CA MET A 450 20.79 2.61 26.56
C MET A 450 21.32 2.28 27.96
N ASP A 451 21.71 3.31 28.70
CA ASP A 451 21.73 3.25 30.17
C ASP A 451 20.26 3.16 30.70
N ASP A 452 20.04 3.11 32.02
CA ASP A 452 18.71 3.00 32.70
C ASP A 452 17.73 4.18 32.42
N HIS A 453 17.82 4.82 31.25
CA HIS A 453 17.07 5.98 30.80
C HIS A 453 15.89 5.55 29.93
N ASP A 454 14.69 6.06 30.22
CA ASP A 454 13.43 5.63 29.58
C ASP A 454 13.13 6.35 28.23
N TYR A 455 14.09 7.06 27.64
CA TYR A 455 13.86 7.97 26.50
C TYR A 455 14.73 7.65 25.28
N ILE A 456 14.10 7.56 24.10
CA ILE A 456 14.75 7.19 22.82
C ILE A 456 15.89 8.12 22.39
N TRP A 457 15.84 9.40 22.74
CA TRP A 457 16.91 10.35 22.42
C TRP A 457 18.16 10.20 23.29
N SER A 458 18.10 9.42 24.37
CA SER A 458 19.26 9.16 25.24
C SER A 458 20.31 8.28 24.57
N GLU A 459 19.95 7.62 23.46
CA GLU A 459 20.83 6.79 22.64
C GLU A 459 21.65 7.61 21.63
N TYR A 460 21.46 8.94 21.59
CA TYR A 460 22.15 9.85 20.68
C TYR A 460 23.05 10.81 21.43
N SER A 461 24.33 10.88 21.03
CA SER A 461 25.26 11.90 21.49
C SER A 461 24.89 13.28 20.96
N SER A 462 25.42 14.33 21.59
CA SER A 462 25.26 15.70 21.09
C SER A 462 25.75 15.86 19.65
N GLU A 463 26.77 15.10 19.22
CA GLU A 463 27.27 15.15 17.84
C GLU A 463 26.29 14.48 16.86
N ALA A 464 25.76 13.30 17.22
CA ALA A 464 24.74 12.61 16.43
C ALA A 464 23.46 13.45 16.30
N PHE A 465 22.99 14.08 17.39
CA PHE A 465 21.86 15.01 17.36
C PHE A 465 22.09 16.16 16.36
N GLU A 466 23.26 16.79 16.41
CA GLU A 466 23.55 17.90 15.50
C GLU A 466 23.59 17.47 14.04
N ASP A 467 24.17 16.31 13.75
CA ASP A 467 24.25 15.79 12.40
C ASP A 467 22.88 15.35 11.87
N TYR A 468 22.02 14.83 12.74
CA TYR A 468 20.62 14.56 12.45
C TYR A 468 19.87 15.85 12.04
N VAL A 469 19.93 16.89 12.87
CA VAL A 469 19.25 18.17 12.58
C VAL A 469 19.81 18.82 11.32
N LYS A 470 21.12 18.75 11.09
CA LYS A 470 21.74 19.25 9.84
C LYS A 470 21.25 18.48 8.63
N ALA A 471 21.18 17.15 8.68
CA ALA A 471 20.68 16.33 7.59
C ALA A 471 19.22 16.68 7.27
N TYR A 472 18.37 16.79 8.29
CA TYR A 472 16.97 17.21 8.15
C TYR A 472 16.85 18.59 7.49
N MET A 473 17.45 19.63 8.09
CA MET A 473 17.28 21.01 7.63
C MET A 473 17.87 21.29 6.25
N ARG A 474 18.98 20.63 5.89
CA ARG A 474 19.61 20.78 4.56
C ARG A 474 18.75 20.26 3.43
N ASN A 475 17.92 19.24 3.69
CA ASN A 475 17.14 18.58 2.66
C ASN A 475 15.69 19.05 2.61
N LEU A 476 15.16 19.62 3.69
CA LEU A 476 13.75 20.00 3.80
C LEU A 476 13.28 20.93 2.67
N VAL A 477 13.97 22.05 2.42
CA VAL A 477 13.54 23.06 1.44
C VAL A 477 13.52 22.49 0.02
N GLU A 478 14.60 21.80 -0.37
CA GLU A 478 14.70 21.21 -1.71
C GLU A 478 13.69 20.07 -1.89
N ALA A 479 13.51 19.23 -0.88
CA ALA A 479 12.56 18.14 -0.89
C ALA A 479 11.12 18.66 -1.03
N TYR A 480 10.74 19.66 -0.25
CA TYR A 480 9.43 20.31 -0.33
C TYR A 480 9.16 20.83 -1.75
N ARG A 481 10.07 21.66 -2.30
CA ARG A 481 9.94 22.25 -3.65
C ARG A 481 9.82 21.18 -4.73
N LYS A 482 10.60 20.09 -4.61
CA LYS A 482 10.55 18.98 -5.56
C LYS A 482 9.21 18.25 -5.48
N VAL A 483 8.79 17.83 -4.29
CA VAL A 483 7.56 17.03 -4.12
C VAL A 483 6.33 17.84 -4.51
N SER A 484 6.23 19.10 -4.08
CA SER A 484 5.11 19.97 -4.41
C SER A 484 5.00 20.20 -5.92
N ALA A 485 6.09 20.60 -6.58
CA ALA A 485 6.11 20.85 -8.02
C ALA A 485 5.83 19.59 -8.86
N ALA A 486 6.31 18.42 -8.41
CA ALA A 486 6.01 17.17 -9.10
C ALA A 486 4.56 16.73 -8.90
N SER A 487 4.02 16.90 -7.69
CA SER A 487 2.69 16.43 -7.32
C SER A 487 1.58 17.34 -7.83
N PHE A 488 1.84 18.65 -7.90
CA PHE A 488 0.87 19.69 -8.25
C PHE A 488 1.47 20.67 -9.26
N PRO A 489 1.77 20.22 -10.49
CA PRO A 489 2.50 21.02 -11.49
C PRO A 489 1.76 22.30 -11.93
N ASP A 490 0.43 22.31 -11.85
CA ASP A 490 -0.41 23.46 -12.25
C ASP A 490 -0.69 24.45 -11.09
N MET A 491 -0.01 24.26 -9.95
CA MET A 491 -0.14 25.08 -8.73
C MET A 491 1.16 25.83 -8.40
N GLU A 492 1.96 26.17 -9.42
CA GLU A 492 3.17 26.98 -9.23
C GLU A 492 2.83 28.32 -8.55
N GLY A 493 3.48 28.60 -7.42
CA GLY A 493 3.23 29.80 -6.59
C GLY A 493 2.19 29.65 -5.48
N VAL A 494 1.48 28.52 -5.40
CA VAL A 494 0.69 28.14 -4.20
C VAL A 494 1.62 27.61 -3.12
N PHE A 495 2.47 26.66 -3.51
CA PHE A 495 3.43 26.01 -2.63
C PHE A 495 4.69 26.86 -2.48
N ASP A 496 4.60 27.89 -1.65
CA ASP A 496 5.73 28.76 -1.32
C ASP A 496 5.75 29.02 0.19
N ASP A 497 5.72 27.94 0.98
CA ASP A 497 5.87 27.98 2.44
C ASP A 497 7.21 28.65 2.88
N PHE A 498 8.14 28.81 1.93
CA PHE A 498 9.40 29.53 2.07
C PHE A 498 9.39 30.93 1.41
N GLN A 499 8.22 31.49 1.08
CA GLN A 499 8.11 32.72 0.30
C GLN A 499 8.76 33.92 1.01
N GLY A 500 9.78 34.46 0.36
CA GLY A 500 10.54 35.58 0.88
C GLY A 500 11.33 35.26 2.13
N VAL A 501 11.51 33.98 2.49
CA VAL A 501 12.55 33.54 3.41
C VAL A 501 13.86 33.53 2.62
N THR A 502 14.88 34.22 3.14
CA THR A 502 16.22 34.23 2.55
C THR A 502 17.19 33.41 3.39
N ASP A 503 16.95 33.32 4.69
CA ASP A 503 17.86 32.70 5.64
C ASP A 503 17.07 31.92 6.70
N ILE A 504 17.57 30.74 7.04
CA ILE A 504 17.10 29.97 8.19
C ILE A 504 18.30 29.78 9.13
N VAL A 505 18.18 30.31 10.34
CA VAL A 505 19.16 30.10 11.41
C VAL A 505 18.65 29.00 12.33
N VAL A 506 19.47 27.99 12.54
CA VAL A 506 19.18 26.81 13.35
C VAL A 506 20.11 26.82 14.57
N GLU A 507 19.54 27.05 15.75
CA GLU A 507 20.26 27.04 17.01
C GLU A 507 20.05 25.72 17.74
N LEU A 508 21.14 25.01 18.02
CA LEU A 508 21.17 23.66 18.58
C LEU A 508 21.40 23.75 20.10
N ASP A 509 20.46 23.21 20.88
CA ASP A 509 20.47 23.17 22.34
C ASP A 509 20.53 21.71 22.80
N ALA A 510 21.73 21.13 22.69
CA ALA A 510 21.99 19.71 22.94
C ALA A 510 22.32 19.38 24.41
N GLU A 511 22.66 20.38 25.24
CA GLU A 511 23.20 20.17 26.59
C GLU A 511 22.42 20.90 27.68
N GLY A 512 22.41 20.36 28.89
CA GLY A 512 21.94 21.08 30.09
C GLY A 512 20.42 21.10 30.30
N ARG A 513 19.65 20.33 29.53
CA ARG A 513 18.21 20.14 29.75
C ARG A 513 17.89 18.99 30.70
N PRO A 514 16.72 19.03 31.38
CA PRO A 514 16.19 17.84 32.03
C PRO A 514 16.05 16.71 31.02
N GLU A 515 16.41 15.50 31.44
CA GLU A 515 16.41 14.29 30.61
C GLU A 515 15.05 14.04 29.91
N GLU A 516 13.95 14.38 30.59
CA GLU A 516 12.57 14.27 30.09
C GLU A 516 12.26 15.15 28.87
N VAL A 517 13.06 16.20 28.63
CA VAL A 517 12.86 17.16 27.54
C VAL A 517 13.74 16.81 26.33
N GLY A 518 14.90 16.19 26.57
CA GLY A 518 15.86 15.86 25.54
C GLY A 518 16.51 17.09 24.86
N PRO A 519 17.36 16.85 23.86
CA PRO A 519 17.95 17.89 23.04
C PRO A 519 16.87 18.56 22.16
N VAL A 520 16.97 19.89 22.03
CA VAL A 520 16.05 20.69 21.21
C VAL A 520 16.82 21.56 20.23
N TYR A 521 16.13 22.02 19.19
CA TYR A 521 16.67 23.00 18.28
C TYR A 521 15.62 24.07 17.97
N TYR A 522 16.13 25.25 17.67
CA TYR A 522 15.34 26.43 17.36
C TYR A 522 15.53 26.81 15.91
N GLN A 523 14.44 27.10 15.23
CA GLN A 523 14.44 27.51 13.84
C GLN A 523 13.97 28.96 13.75
N TYR A 524 14.78 29.79 13.12
CA TYR A 524 14.51 31.20 12.89
C TYR A 524 14.49 31.47 11.40
N TRP A 525 13.31 31.76 10.87
CA TRP A 525 13.12 31.98 9.44
C TRP A 525 13.10 33.48 9.21
N LEU A 526 14.00 33.95 8.35
CA LEU A 526 14.38 35.34 8.23
C LEU A 526 14.29 35.82 6.79
N ARG A 527 13.97 37.10 6.62
CA ARG A 527 14.00 37.80 5.33
C ARG A 527 15.04 38.91 5.35
N ASP A 528 16.00 38.85 4.44
CA ASP A 528 17.00 39.89 4.25
C ASP A 528 16.36 41.17 3.70
N MET A 529 16.60 42.29 4.40
CA MET A 529 16.10 43.60 4.02
C MET A 529 17.04 44.36 3.06
N SER A 530 18.19 43.79 2.71
CA SER A 530 19.21 44.41 1.84
C SER A 530 18.81 44.46 0.35
N GLY A 531 17.75 43.76 -0.05
CA GLY A 531 17.05 43.95 -1.32
C GLY A 531 17.43 43.00 -2.46
N GLY A 532 17.98 41.82 -2.15
CA GLY A 532 18.11 40.73 -3.12
C GLY A 532 16.91 39.77 -3.04
N GLU A 533 16.16 39.64 -4.13
CA GLU A 533 15.31 38.45 -4.32
C GLU A 533 16.28 37.28 -4.59
N SER A 534 16.58 36.49 -3.55
CA SER A 534 17.27 35.21 -3.69
C SER A 534 16.23 34.11 -3.75
N GLU A 535 16.27 33.26 -4.77
CA GLU A 535 15.46 32.02 -4.83
C GLU A 535 16.03 30.95 -3.88
N ASP A 536 17.31 31.07 -3.50
CA ASP A 536 17.99 30.14 -2.60
C ASP A 536 17.90 30.62 -1.15
N VAL A 537 17.51 29.69 -0.28
CA VAL A 537 17.47 29.87 1.19
C VAL A 537 18.82 29.46 1.78
N SER A 538 19.47 30.36 2.49
CA SER A 538 20.73 30.10 3.19
C SER A 538 20.47 29.45 4.54
N LEU A 539 21.22 28.40 4.88
CA LEU A 539 21.11 27.69 6.16
C LEU A 539 22.32 27.96 7.04
N HIS A 540 22.07 28.42 8.27
CA HIS A 540 23.09 28.73 9.26
C HIS A 540 22.87 27.86 10.49
N PHE A 541 23.93 27.25 11.03
CA PHE A 541 23.86 26.41 12.23
C PHE A 541 24.74 27.01 13.33
N CYS A 542 24.18 27.15 14.53
CA CYS A 542 24.89 27.61 15.72
C CYS A 542 24.59 26.69 16.91
N ARG A 543 25.56 26.54 17.81
CA ARG A 543 25.31 25.91 19.11
C ARG A 543 24.88 26.98 20.11
N LYS A 544 23.88 26.68 20.92
CA LYS A 544 23.47 27.56 22.01
C LYS A 544 24.57 27.64 23.06
N ASP A 545 24.99 28.86 23.38
CA ASP A 545 25.90 29.10 24.49
C ASP A 545 25.06 29.26 25.78
N PRO A 546 25.28 28.43 26.82
CA PRO A 546 24.55 28.54 28.08
C PRO A 546 24.66 29.93 28.73
N ASP A 547 25.74 30.66 28.47
CA ASP A 547 26.03 31.96 29.07
C ASP A 547 25.56 33.15 28.22
N ASP A 548 25.29 32.97 26.92
CA ASP A 548 25.02 34.07 25.95
C ASP A 548 23.54 34.16 25.51
N GLY A 549 22.67 33.28 26.04
CA GLY A 549 21.24 33.28 25.72
C GLY A 549 20.94 32.79 24.31
N PHE A 550 19.77 33.14 23.76
CA PHE A 550 19.41 32.79 22.38
C PHE A 550 20.23 33.62 21.38
N VAL A 551 20.67 32.99 20.29
CA VAL A 551 21.32 33.69 19.17
C VAL A 551 20.39 34.75 18.58
N ILE A 552 19.09 34.47 18.56
CA ILE A 552 18.05 35.42 18.19
C ILE A 552 16.95 35.46 19.25
N ASP A 553 16.82 36.60 19.93
CA ASP A 553 15.69 36.82 20.85
C ASP A 553 14.40 37.11 20.07
N PHE A 554 13.59 36.08 19.86
CA PHE A 554 12.25 36.22 19.26
C PHE A 554 11.21 36.82 20.23
N ASN A 555 11.50 36.90 21.53
CA ASN A 555 10.62 37.58 22.50
C ASN A 555 10.82 39.10 22.48
N ASP A 556 11.90 39.60 21.87
CA ASP A 556 12.03 41.01 21.56
C ASP A 556 10.88 41.42 20.62
N GLN A 557 10.11 42.43 21.04
CA GLN A 557 8.97 42.98 20.29
C GLN A 557 9.37 43.64 18.97
N SER A 558 10.67 43.75 18.68
CA SER A 558 11.14 44.17 17.37
C SER A 558 10.82 43.12 16.30
N SER A 559 10.23 43.58 15.18
CA SER A 559 10.02 42.76 13.98
C SER A 559 11.33 42.45 13.23
N PHE A 560 12.48 42.93 13.72
CA PHE A 560 13.76 42.82 13.02
C PHE A 560 14.85 42.31 13.94
N VAL A 561 15.77 41.53 13.40
CA VAL A 561 16.98 41.06 14.09
C VAL A 561 18.22 41.49 13.31
N ASN A 562 19.33 41.75 14.01
CA ASN A 562 20.63 41.82 13.36
C ASN A 562 21.35 40.48 13.56
N PHE A 563 21.72 39.82 12.48
CA PHE A 563 22.47 38.57 12.48
C PHE A 563 23.68 38.73 11.57
N GLU A 564 24.87 38.38 12.08
CA GLU A 564 26.16 38.57 11.37
C GLU A 564 26.43 39.98 10.80
N GLY A 565 25.80 41.01 11.38
CA GLY A 565 25.97 42.40 10.95
C GLY A 565 24.97 42.87 9.88
N GLU A 566 24.11 41.98 9.40
CA GLU A 566 23.02 42.28 8.47
C GLU A 566 21.67 42.32 9.20
N LYS A 567 20.71 43.05 8.63
CA LYS A 567 19.39 43.27 9.24
C LYS A 567 18.32 42.45 8.53
N TYR A 568 17.63 41.61 9.30
CA TYR A 568 16.58 40.72 8.82
C TYR A 568 15.23 41.07 9.43
N GLU A 569 14.15 40.81 8.71
CA GLU A 569 12.78 40.71 9.23
C GLU A 569 12.57 39.30 9.80
N LYS A 570 11.96 39.23 11.00
CA LYS A 570 11.58 37.97 11.66
C LYS A 570 10.28 37.46 11.03
N MET A 571 10.32 36.27 10.41
CA MET A 571 9.14 35.67 9.78
C MET A 571 8.51 34.62 10.69
N ILE A 572 9.25 33.55 10.99
CA ILE A 572 8.74 32.38 11.73
C ILE A 572 9.77 31.99 12.80
N PHE A 573 9.27 31.54 13.95
CA PHE A 573 10.04 30.89 14.99
C PHE A 573 9.39 29.56 15.34
N ARG A 574 10.20 28.50 15.38
CA ARG A 574 9.79 27.16 15.85
C ARG A 574 10.81 26.62 16.84
N GLU A 575 10.31 26.01 17.90
CA GLU A 575 11.09 25.15 18.80
C GLU A 575 10.67 23.71 18.48
N SER A 576 11.65 22.84 18.28
CA SER A 576 11.43 21.43 17.96
C SER A 576 12.39 20.56 18.77
N SER A 577 12.02 19.30 18.98
CA SER A 577 12.84 18.34 19.73
C SER A 577 13.35 17.22 18.83
N LEU A 578 14.42 16.54 19.24
CA LEU A 578 14.86 15.34 18.52
C LEU A 578 13.76 14.26 18.50
N SER A 579 12.93 14.18 19.54
CA SER A 579 11.84 13.20 19.62
C SER A 579 10.81 13.31 18.50
N GLU A 580 10.62 14.51 17.95
CA GLU A 580 9.74 14.77 16.80
C GLU A 580 10.36 14.31 15.49
N LEU A 581 11.70 14.33 15.39
CA LEU A 581 12.45 13.90 14.22
C LEU A 581 12.69 12.39 14.17
N LEU A 582 12.70 11.72 15.32
CA LEU A 582 12.95 10.27 15.42
C LEU A 582 11.72 9.41 15.07
N ARG A 583 10.60 10.00 14.64
CA ARG A 583 9.37 9.28 14.29
C ARG A 583 9.01 9.53 12.83
N GLU A 584 8.74 8.45 12.10
CA GLU A 584 8.49 8.45 10.65
C GLU A 584 9.65 9.07 9.85
N PRO A 585 9.74 8.88 8.52
CA PRO A 585 10.65 9.64 7.67
C PRO A 585 10.51 11.17 7.89
N PRO A 586 11.43 11.85 8.59
CA PRO A 586 11.15 13.17 9.13
C PRO A 586 11.04 14.27 8.06
N VAL A 587 11.88 14.25 7.01
CA VAL A 587 11.75 15.24 5.93
C VAL A 587 10.49 14.95 5.11
N MET A 588 10.21 13.68 4.80
CA MET A 588 8.98 13.33 4.09
C MET A 588 7.72 13.76 4.86
N SER A 589 7.58 13.40 6.13
CA SER A 589 6.39 13.73 6.92
C SER A 589 6.19 15.25 7.04
N GLU A 590 7.27 16.02 7.26
CA GLU A 590 7.19 17.48 7.28
C GLU A 590 6.77 18.05 5.90
N VAL A 591 7.32 17.53 4.79
CA VAL A 591 6.95 17.97 3.44
C VAL A 591 5.48 17.73 3.17
N TYR A 592 4.95 16.57 3.53
CA TYR A 592 3.55 16.21 3.32
C TYR A 592 2.62 17.08 4.18
N SER A 593 2.99 17.29 5.45
CA SER A 593 2.27 18.16 6.38
C SER A 593 2.18 19.60 5.86
N ARG A 594 3.29 20.16 5.37
CA ARG A 594 3.33 21.52 4.80
C ARG A 594 2.50 21.66 3.54
N ILE A 595 2.63 20.72 2.61
CA ILE A 595 1.80 20.68 1.39
C ILE A 595 0.31 20.66 1.75
N MET A 596 -0.08 19.89 2.77
CA MET A 596 -1.46 19.87 3.25
C MET A 596 -1.88 21.25 3.80
N SER A 597 -1.04 21.85 4.65
CA SER A 597 -1.29 23.19 5.19
C SER A 597 -1.46 24.25 4.10
N ASP A 598 -0.61 24.24 3.07
CA ASP A 598 -0.72 25.18 1.94
C ASP A 598 -2.00 24.97 1.14
N LEU A 599 -2.41 23.71 0.96
CA LEU A 599 -3.66 23.38 0.27
C LEU A 599 -4.88 23.82 1.09
N ASP A 600 -4.83 23.63 2.41
CA ASP A 600 -5.88 24.10 3.31
C ASP A 600 -6.02 25.62 3.21
N GLU A 601 -4.93 26.36 3.41
CA GLU A 601 -4.95 27.83 3.41
C GLU A 601 -5.37 28.45 2.07
N GLU A 602 -4.93 27.89 0.94
CA GLU A 602 -5.14 28.48 -0.39
C GLU A 602 -6.37 27.94 -1.13
N TYR A 603 -6.87 26.74 -0.78
CA TYR A 603 -7.94 26.08 -1.52
C TYR A 603 -9.11 25.59 -0.66
N PHE A 604 -8.89 25.10 0.56
CA PHE A 604 -9.94 24.43 1.32
C PHE A 604 -10.55 25.28 2.45
N ASP A 605 -9.84 26.29 2.97
CA ASP A 605 -10.29 27.14 4.10
C ASP A 605 -11.53 28.01 3.79
N ASP A 606 -11.81 28.26 2.50
CA ASP A 606 -12.95 29.06 2.03
C ASP A 606 -14.23 28.23 1.74
N VAL A 607 -14.20 26.92 2.02
CA VAL A 607 -15.24 25.92 1.69
C VAL A 607 -15.91 25.37 2.94
#